data_AF-A0A523C243-F1
#
_entry.id   AF-A0A523C243-F1
#
_cell.length_a   1.000
_cell.length_b   1.000
_cell.length_c   1.000
_cell.angle_alpha   90.00
_cell.angle_beta   90.00
_cell.angle_gamma   90.00
#
_symmetry.space_group_name_H-M   'P 1'
#
loop_
_entity.id
_entity.type
_entity.pdbx_description
1 polymer ?
#
loop_
_entity_poly.entity_id
_entity_poly.type
_entity_poly.pdbx_seq_one_letter_code
_entity_poly.pdbx_strand_id
1 'polypeptide(L)'
;MRSFVVAMAVLVGFLVLATQAWAGFTYTVRPGDTLYEIGQRYDVSVASLQQSNGLWGTNIRPGLSLWVPTRQPTYTVQPGDTLYSISRKWGVGLAQLQQVNGIYGSSIRPGQVLVIPTTSRPTAASRGGTVRASRDDIMLLARLVYSEARGEAYVGQVAVAAVVLNRVRDPRFPNTIAGVIFQPGAFTAVADGQFWLTPNPTAIQAAEDALAGWDPTGGALYYWNPDRSTNGWIWSRPVIAAYGRHLFAA
;
A
#
# COMPACT_ATOMS: atom_id res chain seq x y z
N MET A 1 37.61 60.97 34.14
CA MET A 1 36.69 60.06 34.84
C MET A 1 35.60 59.66 33.85
N ARG A 2 35.70 58.44 33.29
CA ARG A 2 34.70 57.35 33.40
C ARG A 2 33.28 57.70 32.92
N SER A 3 33.05 57.38 31.65
CA SER A 3 31.92 56.65 31.04
C SER A 3 30.58 56.61 31.79
N PHE A 4 29.47 56.85 31.08
CA PHE A 4 28.30 55.96 31.05
C PHE A 4 27.50 56.17 29.75
N VAL A 5 27.56 55.19 28.87
CA VAL A 5 26.68 55.05 27.70
C VAL A 5 25.40 54.37 28.21
N VAL A 6 24.26 55.06 28.13
CA VAL A 6 22.94 54.46 28.38
C VAL A 6 22.49 53.80 27.08
N ALA A 7 22.61 52.47 27.01
CA ALA A 7 22.04 51.68 25.93
C ALA A 7 20.52 51.56 26.14
N MET A 8 19.72 52.15 25.23
CA MET A 8 18.31 51.82 25.12
C MET A 8 18.16 50.39 24.61
N ALA A 9 17.73 49.49 25.49
CA ALA A 9 17.19 48.20 25.08
C ALA A 9 15.85 48.44 24.38
N VAL A 10 15.87 48.51 23.04
CA VAL A 10 14.66 48.33 22.23
C VAL A 10 14.31 46.85 22.32
N LEU A 11 13.37 46.54 23.21
CA LEU A 11 12.76 45.22 23.32
C LEU A 11 11.88 45.03 22.07
N VAL A 12 12.50 44.64 20.96
CA VAL A 12 11.78 44.14 19.80
C VAL A 12 11.19 42.81 20.23
N GLY A 13 9.97 42.86 20.74
CA GLY A 13 9.12 41.69 20.85
C GLY A 13 8.97 41.14 19.44
N PHE A 14 9.76 40.11 19.13
CA PHE A 14 9.49 39.21 18.03
C PHE A 14 8.16 38.53 18.37
N LEU A 15 7.06 39.16 18.01
CA LEU A 15 5.85 38.45 17.68
C LEU A 15 6.23 37.57 16.48
N VAL A 16 6.77 36.39 16.77
CA VAL A 16 6.77 35.29 15.82
C VAL A 16 5.28 34.96 15.65
N LEU A 17 4.61 35.71 14.78
CA LEU A 17 3.52 35.12 14.02
C LEU A 17 4.18 33.92 13.38
N ALA A 18 3.92 32.74 13.95
CA ALA A 18 4.25 31.49 13.30
C ALA A 18 3.55 31.59 11.94
N THR A 19 4.30 31.99 10.92
CA THR A 19 3.86 31.86 9.55
C THR A 19 3.60 30.37 9.46
N GLN A 20 2.33 29.98 9.31
CA GLN A 20 2.01 28.57 9.15
C GLN A 20 2.87 28.14 7.97
N ALA A 21 3.91 27.34 8.23
CA ALA A 21 4.73 26.79 7.17
C ALA A 21 3.76 25.93 6.38
N TRP A 22 3.49 26.32 5.13
CA TRP A 22 2.65 25.53 4.25
C TRP A 22 3.39 24.21 4.08
N ALA A 23 2.94 23.16 4.78
CA ALA A 23 3.53 21.85 4.67
C ALA A 23 3.49 21.46 3.20
N GLY A 24 4.61 21.01 2.66
CA GLY A 24 4.77 20.82 1.23
C GLY A 24 6.00 19.98 0.95
N PHE A 25 6.10 19.46 -0.27
CA PHE A 25 7.28 18.76 -0.72
C PHE A 25 7.59 19.17 -2.15
N THR A 26 8.85 18.95 -2.55
CA THR A 26 9.30 19.19 -3.91
C THR A 26 9.07 17.94 -4.76
N TYR A 27 8.28 18.08 -5.82
CA TYR A 27 8.04 17.07 -6.83
C TYR A 27 8.83 17.41 -8.11
N THR A 28 9.64 16.48 -8.60
CA THR A 28 10.28 16.63 -9.91
C THR A 28 9.38 16.05 -10.99
N VAL A 29 8.91 16.91 -11.90
CA VAL A 29 8.05 16.56 -13.03
C VAL A 29 8.72 15.49 -13.89
N ARG A 30 8.00 14.41 -14.21
CA ARG A 30 8.44 13.29 -15.03
C ARG A 30 7.92 13.43 -16.47
N PRO A 31 8.52 12.72 -17.45
CA PRO A 31 7.96 12.65 -18.80
C PRO A 31 6.50 12.18 -18.78
N GLY A 32 5.61 13.01 -19.34
CA GLY A 32 4.17 12.72 -19.44
C GLY A 32 3.30 13.30 -18.33
N ASP A 33 3.87 13.90 -17.27
CA ASP A 33 3.05 14.50 -16.21
C ASP A 33 2.34 15.79 -16.66
N THR A 34 1.14 15.99 -16.10
CA THR A 34 0.40 17.26 -16.18
C THR A 34 0.11 17.83 -14.79
N LEU A 35 -0.10 19.15 -14.67
CA LEU A 35 -0.53 19.75 -13.39
C LEU A 35 -1.85 19.16 -12.88
N TYR A 36 -2.72 18.72 -13.79
CA TYR A 36 -3.99 18.10 -13.44
C TYR A 36 -3.79 16.75 -12.75
N GLU A 37 -2.98 15.86 -13.34
CA GLU A 37 -2.71 14.54 -12.77
C GLU A 37 -1.89 14.62 -11.49
N ILE A 38 -0.95 15.56 -11.41
CA ILE A 38 -0.22 15.87 -10.17
C ILE A 38 -1.21 16.37 -9.11
N GLY A 39 -2.07 17.32 -9.45
CA GLY A 39 -3.08 17.85 -8.52
C GLY A 39 -4.02 16.76 -8.00
N GLN A 40 -4.53 15.89 -8.87
CA GLN A 40 -5.35 14.75 -8.45
C GLN A 40 -4.58 13.77 -7.57
N ARG A 41 -3.31 13.48 -7.89
CA ARG A 41 -2.48 12.55 -7.11
C ARG A 41 -2.26 13.04 -5.68
N TYR A 42 -2.14 14.35 -5.50
CA TYR A 42 -1.79 14.96 -4.22
C TYR A 42 -2.95 15.65 -3.51
N ASP A 43 -4.16 15.56 -4.07
CA ASP A 43 -5.36 16.24 -3.56
C ASP A 43 -5.15 17.77 -3.46
N VAL A 44 -4.54 18.34 -4.49
CA VAL A 44 -4.23 19.77 -4.62
C VAL A 44 -4.86 20.31 -5.90
N SER A 45 -5.53 21.45 -5.84
CA SER A 45 -6.07 22.05 -7.06
C SER A 45 -4.94 22.53 -7.98
N VAL A 46 -5.17 22.50 -9.29
CA VAL A 46 -4.24 23.07 -10.28
C VAL A 46 -3.92 24.53 -9.94
N ALA A 47 -4.93 25.30 -9.51
CA ALA A 47 -4.75 26.69 -9.09
C ALA A 47 -3.79 26.83 -7.89
N SER A 48 -3.89 25.94 -6.90
CA SER A 48 -2.98 25.95 -5.75
C SER A 48 -1.56 25.55 -6.14
N LEU A 49 -1.40 24.57 -7.05
CA LEU A 49 -0.10 24.23 -7.62
C LEU A 49 0.50 25.41 -8.37
N GLN A 50 -0.29 26.11 -9.19
CA GLN A 50 0.19 27.27 -9.94
C GLN A 50 0.62 28.40 -9.01
N GLN A 51 -0.21 28.74 -8.02
CA GLN A 51 0.07 29.81 -7.07
C GLN A 51 1.33 29.52 -6.25
N SER A 52 1.48 28.28 -5.76
CA SER A 52 2.64 27.88 -4.97
C SER A 52 3.94 27.78 -5.76
N ASN A 53 3.86 27.74 -7.09
CA ASN A 53 5.02 27.62 -7.98
C ASN A 53 5.24 28.83 -8.89
N GLY A 54 4.44 29.90 -8.72
CA GLY A 54 4.51 31.08 -9.58
C GLY A 54 4.28 30.77 -11.06
N LEU A 55 3.43 29.78 -11.38
CA LEU A 55 3.15 29.37 -12.77
C LEU A 55 1.97 30.16 -13.33
N TRP A 56 2.10 30.60 -14.59
CA TRP A 56 1.10 31.44 -15.28
C TRP A 56 0.26 30.63 -16.29
N GLY A 57 0.32 29.29 -16.21
CA GLY A 57 -0.36 28.35 -17.10
C GLY A 57 -0.17 26.90 -16.65
N THR A 58 -0.59 25.93 -17.47
CA THR A 58 -0.52 24.49 -17.13
C THR A 58 0.68 23.76 -17.74
N ASN A 59 1.47 24.45 -18.55
CA ASN A 59 2.63 23.88 -19.22
C ASN A 59 3.76 23.65 -18.21
N ILE A 60 4.11 22.39 -18.01
CA ILE A 60 5.26 21.95 -17.21
C ILE A 60 6.19 21.10 -18.08
N ARG A 61 7.48 21.08 -17.73
CA ARG A 61 8.49 20.31 -18.47
C ARG A 61 9.09 19.24 -17.55
N PRO A 62 9.43 18.05 -18.08
CA PRO A 62 10.18 17.06 -17.31
C PRO A 62 11.45 17.66 -16.70
N GLY A 63 11.74 17.32 -15.45
CA GLY A 63 12.84 17.86 -14.66
C GLY A 63 12.50 19.15 -13.88
N LEU A 64 11.35 19.78 -14.13
CA LEU A 64 10.90 20.92 -13.33
C LEU A 64 10.60 20.50 -11.89
N SER A 65 11.15 21.20 -10.92
CA SER A 65 10.82 21.02 -9.51
C SER A 65 9.62 21.88 -9.12
N LEU A 66 8.51 21.25 -8.75
CA LEU A 66 7.30 21.88 -8.25
C LEU A 66 7.20 21.72 -6.73
N TRP A 67 7.00 22.82 -6.02
CA TRP A 67 6.50 22.84 -4.66
C TRP A 67 5.02 22.46 -4.63
N VAL A 68 4.71 21.25 -4.16
CA VAL A 68 3.34 20.79 -3.99
C VAL A 68 2.89 21.13 -2.57
N PRO A 69 2.03 22.15 -2.37
CA PRO A 69 1.51 22.48 -1.05
C PRO A 69 0.55 21.38 -0.62
N THR A 70 0.77 20.75 0.52
CA THR A 70 -0.11 19.70 1.02
C THR A 70 -0.81 20.17 2.30
N ARG A 71 -2.09 19.81 2.44
CA ARG A 71 -2.76 19.77 3.75
C ARG A 71 -2.49 18.44 4.49
N GLN A 72 -1.55 17.66 3.98
CA GLN A 72 -1.28 16.29 4.39
C GLN A 72 -0.03 16.27 5.31
N PRO A 73 -0.05 15.53 6.42
CA PRO A 73 1.13 15.34 7.24
C PRO A 73 2.21 14.61 6.44
N THR A 74 3.46 14.97 6.68
CA THR A 74 4.60 14.26 6.12
C THR A 74 5.29 13.41 7.18
N TYR A 75 5.98 12.35 6.76
CA TYR A 75 6.75 11.48 7.62
C TYR A 75 8.15 11.25 7.06
N THR A 76 9.18 11.51 7.86
CA THR A 76 10.57 11.20 7.51
C THR A 76 10.89 9.76 7.89
N VAL A 77 11.20 8.94 6.89
CA VAL A 77 11.57 7.52 7.03
C VAL A 77 12.75 7.38 7.99
N GLN A 78 12.60 6.52 9.00
CA GLN A 78 13.65 6.21 9.98
C GLN A 78 14.42 4.94 9.56
N PRO A 79 15.65 4.73 10.08
CA PRO A 79 16.33 3.43 9.94
C PRO A 79 15.44 2.28 10.40
N GLY A 80 15.24 1.29 9.53
CA GLY A 80 14.39 0.12 9.80
C GLY A 80 12.91 0.27 9.39
N ASP A 81 12.49 1.45 8.93
CA ASP A 81 11.13 1.63 8.41
C ASP A 81 10.92 0.92 7.07
N THR A 82 9.70 0.45 6.86
CA THR A 82 9.19 -0.03 5.58
C THR A 82 7.93 0.76 5.22
N LEU A 83 7.56 0.81 3.94
CA LEU A 83 6.28 1.41 3.55
C LEU A 83 5.10 0.74 4.27
N TYR A 84 5.20 -0.56 4.55
CA TYR A 84 4.19 -1.29 5.31
C TYR A 84 4.11 -0.82 6.76
N SER A 85 5.23 -0.75 7.49
CA SER A 85 5.24 -0.29 8.89
C SER A 85 4.72 1.14 9.02
N ILE A 86 5.07 2.01 8.06
CA ILE A 86 4.59 3.39 7.99
C ILE A 86 3.10 3.43 7.70
N SER A 87 2.62 2.68 6.70
CA SER A 87 1.18 2.62 6.37
C SER A 87 0.34 2.18 7.57
N ARG A 88 0.80 1.19 8.33
CA ARG A 88 0.15 0.69 9.56
C ARG A 88 0.18 1.71 10.69
N LYS A 89 1.30 2.39 10.90
CA LYS A 89 1.46 3.43 11.92
C LYS A 89 0.49 4.60 11.70
N TRP A 90 0.27 4.97 10.44
CA TRP A 90 -0.57 6.11 10.07
C TRP A 90 -2.00 5.72 9.70
N GLY A 91 -2.34 4.42 9.69
CA GLY A 91 -3.68 3.94 9.35
C GLY A 91 -4.08 4.20 7.90
N VAL A 92 -3.11 4.28 6.99
CA VAL A 92 -3.32 4.57 5.56
C VAL A 92 -3.11 3.32 4.71
N GLY A 93 -3.73 3.28 3.53
CA GLY A 93 -3.50 2.18 2.58
C GLY A 93 -2.07 2.20 2.03
N LEU A 94 -1.42 1.04 1.97
CA LEU A 94 -0.06 0.91 1.42
C LEU A 94 0.02 1.38 -0.04
N ALA A 95 -0.93 0.96 -0.87
CA ALA A 95 -1.01 1.36 -2.27
C ALA A 95 -1.25 2.87 -2.40
N GLN A 96 -2.12 3.44 -1.56
CA GLN A 96 -2.36 4.88 -1.52
C GLN A 96 -1.09 5.65 -1.10
N LEU A 97 -0.37 5.15 -0.09
CA LEU A 97 0.91 5.71 0.36
C LEU A 97 1.96 5.65 -0.76
N GLN A 98 2.06 4.54 -1.49
CA GLN A 98 2.96 4.38 -2.63
C GLN A 98 2.59 5.33 -3.79
N GLN A 99 1.30 5.39 -4.13
CA GLN A 99 0.78 6.18 -5.24
C GLN A 99 1.01 7.67 -5.01
N VAL A 100 0.66 8.18 -3.82
CA VAL A 100 0.92 9.57 -3.45
C VAL A 100 2.43 9.82 -3.53
N ASN A 101 3.27 8.95 -2.97
CA ASN A 101 4.71 9.19 -2.99
C ASN A 101 5.41 8.84 -4.32
N GLY A 102 4.66 8.41 -5.34
CA GLY A 102 5.21 8.02 -6.64
C GLY A 102 6.26 6.90 -6.54
N ILE A 103 6.12 6.03 -5.53
CA ILE A 103 7.01 4.90 -5.25
C ILE A 103 6.45 3.66 -5.94
N TYR A 104 7.27 3.08 -6.82
CA TYR A 104 6.99 1.79 -7.42
C TYR A 104 7.75 0.71 -6.64
N GLY A 105 7.03 -0.30 -6.13
CA GLY A 105 7.60 -1.32 -5.24
C GLY A 105 7.75 -0.84 -3.79
N SER A 106 8.67 -1.43 -3.03
CA SER A 106 8.77 -1.22 -1.57
C SER A 106 9.96 -0.36 -1.12
N SER A 107 10.80 0.08 -2.05
CA SER A 107 12.07 0.74 -1.72
C SER A 107 11.87 2.16 -1.19
N ILE A 108 12.30 2.36 0.05
CA ILE A 108 12.45 3.67 0.70
C ILE A 108 13.80 3.74 1.40
N ARG A 109 14.31 4.96 1.61
CA ARG A 109 15.60 5.19 2.28
C ARG A 109 15.40 5.98 3.58
N PRO A 110 16.17 5.71 4.64
CA PRO A 110 16.20 6.58 5.81
C PRO A 110 16.46 8.04 5.41
N GLY A 111 15.71 8.97 5.99
CA GLY A 111 15.72 10.38 5.63
C GLY A 111 14.80 10.77 4.47
N GLN A 112 14.23 9.80 3.73
CA GLN A 112 13.23 10.09 2.71
C GLN A 112 11.96 10.66 3.36
N VAL A 113 11.45 11.76 2.83
CA VAL A 113 10.18 12.35 3.30
C VAL A 113 9.05 11.75 2.48
N LEU A 114 8.06 11.19 3.17
CA LEU A 114 6.83 10.68 2.58
C LEU A 114 5.66 11.59 2.92
N VAL A 115 4.79 11.82 1.96
CA VAL A 115 3.47 12.40 2.16
C VAL A 115 2.54 11.32 2.69
N ILE A 116 1.90 11.57 3.82
CA ILE A 116 0.94 10.65 4.43
C ILE A 116 -0.47 11.09 4.01
N PRO A 117 -1.21 10.28 3.24
CA PRO A 117 -2.55 10.67 2.81
C PRO A 117 -3.51 10.84 4.00
N THR A 118 -4.16 12.01 4.12
CA THR A 118 -5.14 12.32 5.18
C THR A 118 -6.60 12.13 4.79
N THR A 119 -6.89 11.78 3.54
CA THR A 119 -8.26 11.40 3.18
C THR A 119 -8.58 10.06 3.85
N SER A 120 -9.37 10.16 4.91
CA SER A 120 -9.99 9.06 5.62
C SER A 120 -10.67 8.12 4.63
N ARG A 121 -10.10 6.91 4.51
CA ARG A 121 -10.79 5.61 4.52
C ARG A 121 -12.20 5.66 3.89
N PRO A 122 -12.48 5.07 2.71
CA PRO A 122 -13.74 4.36 2.58
C PRO A 122 -13.58 3.09 3.42
N THR A 123 -13.70 3.26 4.73
CA THR A 123 -14.43 2.26 5.48
C THR A 123 -15.71 2.92 5.89
N ALA A 124 -16.72 2.61 5.10
CA ALA A 124 -17.78 1.92 5.76
C ALA A 124 -17.15 0.69 6.45
N ALA A 125 -17.21 0.66 7.77
CA ALA A 125 -17.61 -0.59 8.38
C ALA A 125 -18.97 -0.92 7.73
N SER A 126 -18.99 -1.71 6.64
CA SER A 126 -20.24 -2.30 6.18
C SER A 126 -20.55 -3.44 7.15
N ARG A 127 -21.24 -3.07 8.23
CA ARG A 127 -22.23 -3.98 8.81
C ARG A 127 -23.21 -4.32 7.69
N GLY A 128 -23.00 -5.47 7.06
CA GLY A 128 -23.89 -6.03 6.02
C GLY A 128 -23.75 -5.37 4.65
N GLY A 129 -23.65 -6.21 3.61
CA GLY A 129 -23.67 -5.80 2.20
C GLY A 129 -22.36 -6.11 1.49
N THR A 130 -22.37 -7.20 0.73
CA THR A 130 -21.42 -7.66 -0.30
C THR A 130 -20.23 -6.71 -0.55
N VAL A 131 -19.08 -7.04 0.06
CA VAL A 131 -17.79 -6.37 -0.17
C VAL A 131 -17.42 -6.57 -1.65
N ARG A 132 -17.57 -5.52 -2.47
CA ARG A 132 -16.75 -5.43 -3.68
C ARG A 132 -15.32 -5.24 -3.20
N ALA A 133 -14.48 -6.26 -3.34
CA ALA A 133 -13.06 -6.15 -3.04
C ALA A 133 -12.47 -4.94 -3.75
N SER A 134 -11.61 -4.18 -3.06
CA SER A 134 -10.94 -3.05 -3.68
C SER A 134 -10.04 -3.54 -4.82
N ARG A 135 -9.75 -2.70 -5.83
CA ARG A 135 -8.78 -3.08 -6.88
C ARG A 135 -7.44 -3.53 -6.29
N ASP A 136 -7.04 -2.94 -5.15
CA ASP A 136 -5.81 -3.31 -4.45
C ASP A 136 -5.89 -4.72 -3.86
N ASP A 137 -7.03 -5.11 -3.27
CA ASP A 137 -7.26 -6.47 -2.77
C ASP A 137 -7.23 -7.52 -3.88
N ILE A 138 -7.87 -7.22 -5.02
CA ILE A 138 -7.85 -8.10 -6.20
C ILE A 138 -6.41 -8.29 -6.66
N MET A 139 -5.62 -7.21 -6.72
CA MET A 139 -4.24 -7.29 -7.18
C MET A 139 -3.29 -7.95 -6.16
N LEU A 140 -3.53 -7.83 -4.86
CA LEU A 140 -2.80 -8.59 -3.84
C LEU A 140 -3.08 -10.09 -3.95
N LEU A 141 -4.35 -10.45 -4.11
CA LEU A 141 -4.77 -11.83 -4.26
C LEU A 141 -4.27 -12.44 -5.58
N ALA A 142 -4.34 -11.69 -6.68
CA ALA A 142 -3.84 -12.12 -7.99
C ALA A 142 -2.31 -12.31 -7.98
N ARG A 143 -1.56 -11.45 -7.29
CA ARG A 143 -0.10 -11.63 -7.11
C ARG A 143 0.21 -12.91 -6.36
N LEU A 144 -0.53 -13.19 -5.29
CA LEU A 144 -0.37 -14.43 -4.54
C LEU A 144 -0.65 -15.66 -5.43
N VAL A 145 -1.78 -15.64 -6.14
CA VAL A 145 -2.14 -16.73 -7.05
C VAL A 145 -1.06 -16.94 -8.11
N TYR A 146 -0.55 -15.84 -8.68
CA TYR A 146 0.51 -15.89 -9.66
C TYR A 146 1.83 -16.41 -9.10
N SER A 147 2.14 -16.19 -7.83
CA SER A 147 3.36 -16.71 -7.23
C SER A 147 3.25 -18.17 -6.77
N GLU A 148 2.09 -18.58 -6.27
CA GLU A 148 1.90 -19.89 -5.62
C GLU A 148 1.34 -20.95 -6.57
N ALA A 149 0.56 -20.55 -7.58
CA ALA A 149 -0.16 -21.46 -8.47
C ALA A 149 0.08 -21.18 -9.96
N ARG A 150 1.17 -20.48 -10.32
CA ARG A 150 1.53 -20.30 -11.73
C ARG A 150 1.87 -21.64 -12.38
N GLY A 151 1.21 -21.90 -13.51
CA GLY A 151 1.33 -23.17 -14.25
C GLY A 151 0.42 -24.28 -13.73
N GLU A 152 -0.34 -24.04 -12.66
CA GLU A 152 -1.39 -24.94 -12.21
C GLU A 152 -2.65 -24.80 -13.08
N ALA A 153 -3.49 -25.84 -13.08
CA ALA A 153 -4.82 -25.78 -13.65
C ALA A 153 -5.62 -24.62 -13.03
N TYR A 154 -6.53 -24.02 -13.81
CA TYR A 154 -7.28 -22.84 -13.40
C TYR A 154 -8.02 -23.02 -12.05
N VAL A 155 -8.61 -24.20 -11.82
CA VAL A 155 -9.27 -24.54 -10.54
C VAL A 155 -8.29 -24.48 -9.35
N GLY A 156 -7.03 -24.87 -9.54
CA GLY A 156 -6.00 -24.77 -8.49
C GLY A 156 -5.58 -23.33 -8.19
N GLN A 157 -5.63 -22.44 -9.19
CA GLN A 157 -5.41 -21.00 -9.00
C GLN A 157 -6.52 -20.36 -8.17
N VAL A 158 -7.79 -20.69 -8.48
CA VAL A 158 -8.95 -20.25 -7.69
C VAL A 158 -8.88 -20.81 -6.26
N ALA A 159 -8.45 -22.07 -6.11
CA ALA A 159 -8.30 -22.71 -4.80
C ALA A 159 -7.34 -21.97 -3.86
N VAL A 160 -6.19 -21.50 -4.36
CA VAL A 160 -5.24 -20.70 -3.56
C VAL A 160 -5.86 -19.37 -3.10
N ALA A 161 -6.58 -18.69 -4.00
CA ALA A 161 -7.28 -17.46 -3.64
C ALA A 161 -8.38 -17.71 -2.59
N ALA A 162 -9.15 -18.79 -2.75
CA ALA A 162 -10.22 -19.16 -1.84
C ALA A 162 -9.71 -19.43 -0.41
N VAL A 163 -8.54 -20.07 -0.25
CA VAL A 163 -7.92 -20.28 1.07
C VAL A 163 -7.67 -18.96 1.79
N VAL A 164 -7.22 -17.91 1.09
CA VAL A 164 -7.03 -16.58 1.70
C VAL A 164 -8.37 -16.02 2.17
N LEU A 165 -9.41 -16.13 1.36
CA LEU A 165 -10.75 -15.62 1.71
C LEU A 165 -11.37 -16.40 2.87
N ASN A 166 -11.10 -17.71 2.95
CA ASN A 166 -11.51 -18.55 4.08
C ASN A 166 -10.80 -18.12 5.37
N ARG A 167 -9.48 -17.84 5.31
CA ARG A 167 -8.75 -17.27 6.44
C ARG A 167 -9.28 -15.90 6.85
N VAL A 168 -9.59 -15.01 5.92
CA VAL A 168 -10.18 -13.69 6.23
C VAL A 168 -11.51 -13.82 7.01
N ARG A 169 -12.28 -14.88 6.73
CA ARG A 169 -13.55 -15.18 7.41
C ARG A 169 -13.37 -15.93 8.74
N ASP A 170 -12.22 -16.58 8.96
CA ASP A 170 -11.95 -17.36 10.15
C ASP A 170 -11.35 -16.49 11.27
N PRO A 171 -11.94 -16.49 12.48
CA PRO A 171 -11.51 -15.61 13.57
C PRO A 171 -10.09 -15.89 14.10
N ARG A 172 -9.46 -17.01 13.72
CA ARG A 172 -8.08 -17.36 14.09
C ARG A 172 -7.03 -16.63 13.25
N PHE A 173 -7.45 -15.98 12.16
CA PHE A 173 -6.57 -15.30 11.23
C PHE A 173 -6.89 -13.80 11.15
N PRO A 174 -6.01 -12.99 10.54
CA PRO A 174 -6.31 -11.60 10.26
C PRO A 174 -7.55 -11.45 9.37
N ASN A 175 -8.38 -10.46 9.68
CA ASN A 175 -9.66 -10.21 9.00
C ASN A 175 -9.54 -9.34 7.73
N THR A 176 -8.38 -9.34 7.07
CA THR A 176 -8.13 -8.60 5.82
C THR A 176 -7.26 -9.42 4.89
N ILE A 177 -7.46 -9.30 3.57
CA ILE A 177 -6.68 -10.03 2.56
C ILE A 177 -5.19 -9.76 2.73
N ALA A 178 -4.81 -8.48 2.86
CA ALA A 178 -3.44 -8.09 3.14
C ALA A 178 -2.92 -8.71 4.45
N GLY A 179 -3.71 -8.67 5.53
CA GLY A 179 -3.32 -9.25 6.81
C GLY A 179 -2.99 -10.75 6.72
N VAL A 180 -3.80 -11.51 5.98
CA VAL A 180 -3.57 -12.93 5.75
C VAL A 180 -2.34 -13.17 4.88
N ILE A 181 -2.19 -12.42 3.79
CA ILE A 181 -1.06 -12.57 2.85
C ILE A 181 0.28 -12.24 3.52
N PHE A 182 0.35 -11.18 4.33
CA PHE A 182 1.58 -10.73 4.95
C PHE A 182 1.84 -11.34 6.34
N GLN A 183 1.08 -12.35 6.74
CA GLN A 183 1.38 -13.08 7.98
C GLN A 183 2.76 -13.76 7.87
N PRO A 184 3.64 -13.65 8.88
CA PRO A 184 4.98 -14.23 8.83
C PRO A 184 4.94 -15.72 8.50
N GLY A 185 5.65 -16.11 7.44
CA GLY A 185 5.74 -17.52 7.00
C GLY A 185 4.49 -18.08 6.32
N ALA A 186 3.45 -17.27 6.04
CA ALA A 186 2.23 -17.76 5.41
C ALA A 186 2.37 -18.06 3.91
N PHE A 187 3.20 -17.28 3.20
CA PHE A 187 3.43 -17.43 1.77
C PHE A 187 4.89 -17.09 1.44
N THR A 188 5.58 -18.03 0.78
CA THR A 188 7.00 -17.87 0.43
C THR A 188 7.23 -16.75 -0.58
N ALA A 189 6.24 -16.53 -1.44
CA ALA A 189 6.23 -15.48 -2.46
C ALA A 189 6.45 -14.07 -1.89
N VAL A 190 5.94 -13.79 -0.70
CA VAL A 190 6.03 -12.45 -0.10
C VAL A 190 7.48 -12.06 0.19
N ALA A 191 8.37 -13.04 0.39
CA ALA A 191 9.77 -12.84 0.75
C ALA A 191 10.75 -12.84 -0.44
N ASP A 192 10.36 -13.38 -1.60
CA ASP A 192 11.27 -13.65 -2.73
C ASP A 192 11.37 -12.51 -3.77
N GLY A 193 10.62 -11.43 -3.56
CA GLY A 193 10.59 -10.25 -4.44
C GLY A 193 9.77 -10.44 -5.72
N GLN A 194 9.31 -11.65 -6.05
CA GLN A 194 8.47 -11.92 -7.21
C GLN A 194 7.00 -11.57 -6.98
N PHE A 195 6.57 -11.49 -5.71
CA PHE A 195 5.22 -11.06 -5.35
C PHE A 195 4.82 -9.72 -5.95
N TRP A 196 5.78 -8.82 -6.22
CA TRP A 196 5.49 -7.49 -6.76
C TRP A 196 5.44 -7.43 -8.29
N LEU A 197 5.65 -8.54 -8.99
CA LEU A 197 5.48 -8.61 -10.44
C LEU A 197 4.02 -8.40 -10.84
N THR A 198 3.80 -7.92 -12.06
CA THR A 198 2.46 -7.82 -12.64
C THR A 198 1.90 -9.23 -12.83
N PRO A 199 0.77 -9.60 -12.19
CA PRO A 199 0.16 -10.91 -12.38
C PRO A 199 -0.39 -11.04 -13.81
N ASN A 200 -0.42 -12.27 -14.34
CA ASN A 200 -1.02 -12.52 -15.65
C ASN A 200 -2.57 -12.44 -15.58
N PRO A 201 -3.26 -12.31 -16.73
CA PRO A 201 -4.72 -12.22 -16.75
C PRO A 201 -5.43 -13.40 -16.08
N THR A 202 -4.87 -14.62 -16.18
CA THR A 202 -5.44 -15.82 -15.56
C THR A 202 -5.46 -15.74 -14.04
N ALA A 203 -4.39 -15.22 -13.41
CA ALA A 203 -4.32 -15.06 -11.97
C ALA A 203 -5.24 -13.94 -11.47
N ILE A 204 -5.44 -12.89 -12.28
CA ILE A 204 -6.42 -11.83 -12.00
C ILE A 204 -7.83 -12.43 -12.02
N GLN A 205 -8.19 -13.16 -13.07
CA GLN A 205 -9.50 -13.81 -13.19
C GLN A 205 -9.75 -14.80 -12.05
N ALA A 206 -8.75 -15.60 -11.68
CA ALA A 206 -8.87 -16.56 -10.58
C ALA A 206 -9.15 -15.87 -9.23
N ALA A 207 -8.50 -14.71 -8.98
CA ALA A 207 -8.76 -13.90 -7.79
C ALA A 207 -10.17 -13.30 -7.81
N GLU A 208 -10.62 -12.78 -8.95
CA GLU A 208 -11.98 -12.24 -9.13
C GLU A 208 -13.05 -13.30 -8.93
N ASP A 209 -12.85 -14.51 -9.47
CA ASP A 209 -13.78 -15.63 -9.33
C ASP A 209 -13.90 -16.13 -7.88
N ALA A 210 -12.77 -16.21 -7.15
CA ALA A 210 -12.79 -16.53 -5.72
C ALA A 210 -13.54 -15.45 -4.92
N LEU A 211 -13.32 -14.17 -5.24
CA LEU A 211 -14.01 -13.03 -4.62
C LEU A 211 -15.51 -13.00 -4.94
N ALA A 212 -15.90 -13.49 -6.13
CA ALA A 212 -17.30 -13.70 -6.50
C ALA A 212 -17.96 -14.87 -5.74
N GLY A 213 -17.18 -15.63 -4.97
CA GLY A 213 -17.66 -16.67 -4.06
C GLY A 213 -17.35 -18.10 -4.49
N TRP A 214 -16.61 -18.30 -5.58
CA TRP A 214 -16.23 -19.65 -5.99
C TRP A 214 -15.10 -20.19 -5.10
N ASP A 215 -15.42 -21.16 -4.25
CA ASP A 215 -14.44 -21.93 -3.46
C ASP A 215 -14.45 -23.41 -3.88
N PRO A 216 -13.51 -23.86 -4.72
CA PRO A 216 -13.39 -25.27 -5.10
C PRO A 216 -12.85 -26.16 -3.98
N THR A 217 -12.31 -25.59 -2.90
CA THR A 217 -11.69 -26.36 -1.81
C THR A 217 -12.68 -26.84 -0.75
N GLY A 218 -13.89 -26.27 -0.72
CA GLY A 218 -14.88 -26.58 0.30
C GLY A 218 -14.52 -26.04 1.69
N GLY A 219 -13.84 -24.89 1.76
CA GLY A 219 -13.50 -24.24 3.03
C GLY A 219 -12.09 -24.51 3.55
N ALA A 220 -11.13 -24.85 2.69
CA ALA A 220 -9.76 -25.10 3.14
C ALA A 220 -9.13 -23.83 3.77
N LEU A 221 -8.34 -24.05 4.81
CA LEU A 221 -7.56 -23.02 5.49
C LEU A 221 -6.06 -23.19 5.27
N TYR A 222 -5.64 -24.35 4.77
CA TYR A 222 -4.24 -24.68 4.55
C TYR A 222 -4.07 -25.37 3.20
N TYR A 223 -2.89 -25.19 2.61
CA TYR A 223 -2.46 -26.01 1.48
C TYR A 223 -0.95 -26.23 1.54
N TRP A 224 -0.48 -27.29 0.90
CA TRP A 224 0.95 -27.57 0.74
C TRP A 224 1.22 -28.38 -0.51
N ASN A 225 2.47 -28.31 -0.97
CA ASN A 225 2.99 -29.20 -1.99
C ASN A 225 3.55 -30.48 -1.33
N PRO A 226 3.00 -31.68 -1.61
CA PRO A 226 3.43 -32.92 -0.98
C PRO A 226 4.88 -33.31 -1.34
N ASP A 227 5.39 -32.87 -2.48
CA ASP A 227 6.76 -33.15 -2.93
C ASP A 227 7.81 -32.25 -2.25
N ARG A 228 7.37 -31.15 -1.60
CA ARG A 228 8.26 -30.14 -1.01
C ARG A 228 8.10 -29.99 0.49
N SER A 229 6.95 -30.35 1.05
CA SER A 229 6.65 -30.10 2.46
C SER A 229 7.22 -31.17 3.38
N THR A 230 8.12 -30.77 4.27
CA THR A 230 8.66 -31.62 5.35
C THR A 230 7.98 -31.38 6.71
N ASN A 231 6.98 -30.49 6.78
CA ASN A 231 6.35 -30.10 8.04
C ASN A 231 5.39 -31.18 8.56
N GLY A 232 5.76 -31.93 9.61
CA GLY A 232 4.92 -33.00 10.16
C GLY A 232 3.53 -32.55 10.64
N TRP A 233 3.37 -31.29 11.08
CA TRP A 233 2.08 -30.76 11.50
C TRP A 233 1.11 -30.62 10.33
N ILE A 234 1.56 -30.20 9.14
CA ILE A 234 0.66 -30.03 7.98
C ILE A 234 0.09 -31.38 7.51
N TRP A 235 0.89 -32.44 7.60
CA TRP A 235 0.49 -33.81 7.25
C TRP A 235 -0.54 -34.41 8.21
N SER A 236 -0.73 -33.82 9.39
CA SER A 236 -1.80 -34.22 10.33
C SER A 236 -3.17 -33.62 10.00
N ARG A 237 -3.23 -32.65 9.07
CA ARG A 237 -4.48 -31.97 8.71
C ARG A 237 -5.36 -32.85 7.80
N PRO A 238 -6.69 -32.87 8.00
CA PRO A 238 -7.59 -33.59 7.10
C PRO A 238 -7.59 -32.97 5.70
N VAL A 239 -7.11 -33.72 4.70
CA VAL A 239 -7.13 -33.29 3.29
C VAL A 239 -8.57 -33.33 2.78
N ILE A 240 -9.01 -32.24 2.15
CA ILE A 240 -10.36 -32.09 1.60
C ILE A 240 -10.38 -31.93 0.08
N ALA A 241 -9.29 -31.47 -0.53
CA ALA A 241 -9.16 -31.38 -1.99
C ALA A 241 -7.71 -31.50 -2.45
N ALA A 242 -7.52 -31.85 -3.72
CA ALA A 242 -6.22 -31.89 -4.39
C ALA A 242 -6.33 -31.29 -5.79
N TYR A 243 -5.53 -30.26 -6.08
CA TYR A 243 -5.49 -29.63 -7.40
C TYR A 243 -4.04 -29.44 -7.83
N GLY A 244 -3.69 -30.08 -8.95
CA GLY A 244 -2.34 -30.11 -9.47
C GLY A 244 -1.34 -30.54 -8.40
N ARG A 245 -0.38 -29.69 -8.04
CA ARG A 245 0.66 -30.00 -7.05
C ARG A 245 0.32 -29.62 -5.60
N HIS A 246 -0.93 -29.27 -5.30
CA HIS A 246 -1.34 -28.83 -3.97
C HIS A 246 -2.40 -29.73 -3.35
N LEU A 247 -2.17 -30.11 -2.10
CA LEU A 247 -3.17 -30.65 -1.20
C LEU A 247 -3.77 -29.51 -0.37
N PHE A 248 -5.08 -29.53 -0.18
CA PHE A 248 -5.84 -28.52 0.56
C PHE A 248 -6.50 -29.17 1.78
N ALA A 249 -6.51 -28.49 2.92
CA ALA A 249 -7.02 -29.01 4.19
C ALA A 249 -7.72 -27.95 5.04
N ALA A 250 -8.63 -28.42 5.90
CA ALA A 250 -9.29 -27.63 6.94
C ALA A 250 -8.37 -27.32 8.12
#